data_AF-A0A067L3R7-F1
#
_entry.id   AF-A0A067L3R7-F1
#
_cell.length_a   1.000
_cell.length_b   1.000
_cell.length_c   1.000
_cell.angle_alpha   90.00
_cell.angle_beta   90.00
_cell.angle_gamma   90.00
#
_symmetry.space_group_name_H-M   'P 1'
#
loop_
_entity.id
_entity.type
_entity.pdbx_description
1 polymer ?
#
loop_
_entity_poly.entity_id
_entity_poly.type
_entity_poly.pdbx_seq_one_letter_code
_entity_poly.pdbx_strand_id
1 'polypeptide(L)'
;MDESIVDLKQKKNLNNALEFVMGSSKSKLLFAWDQKYCTDSGFKTSNDRHKPIFFKEMENLWDKYSGKYSSSNTLLIDDEPYKSLLNPPNSAIFIPEYNSKQANDNVLGPNGKLRLFLDGITEADDVPYYVKENPLDFGLSAISTDHPEWNYYCKIIRRFGKK
;
A
#
# COMPACT_ATOMS: atom_id res chain seq x y z
N MET A 1 -0.27 -16.73 11.70
CA MET A 1 -0.52 -15.88 10.52
C MET A 1 0.80 -15.50 9.92
N ASP A 2 0.99 -15.80 8.64
CA ASP A 2 2.17 -15.34 7.90
C ASP A 2 1.94 -13.88 7.51
N GLU A 3 2.58 -12.96 8.22
CA GLU A 3 2.62 -11.55 7.84
C GLU A 3 3.44 -11.40 6.55
N SER A 4 2.82 -10.91 5.48
CA SER A 4 3.52 -10.60 4.24
C SER A 4 3.69 -9.10 4.09
N ILE A 5 4.94 -8.62 4.20
CA ILE A 5 5.29 -7.21 4.00
C ILE A 5 5.84 -7.03 2.59
N VAL A 6 5.23 -6.12 1.84
CA VAL A 6 5.65 -5.73 0.48
C VAL A 6 6.34 -4.37 0.56
N ASP A 7 7.68 -4.35 0.66
CA ASP A 7 8.47 -3.11 0.52
C ASP A 7 8.90 -2.93 -0.93
N LEU A 8 8.65 -1.73 -1.49
CA LEU A 8 8.80 -1.42 -2.92
C LEU A 8 9.83 -0.29 -3.12
N LYS A 9 11.09 -0.67 -3.26
CA LYS A 9 12.19 0.17 -3.75
C LYS A 9 12.90 -0.50 -4.92
N GLN A 10 13.75 0.24 -5.65
CA GLN A 10 14.63 -0.36 -6.67
C GLN A 10 15.41 -1.55 -6.08
N LYS A 11 15.55 -2.65 -6.83
CA LYS A 11 16.06 -3.94 -6.33
C LYS A 11 17.33 -3.84 -5.47
N LYS A 12 18.32 -3.02 -5.88
CA LYS A 12 19.57 -2.82 -5.12
C LYS A 12 19.34 -2.06 -3.81
N ASN A 13 18.44 -1.09 -3.81
CA ASN A 13 18.09 -0.32 -2.63
C ASN A 13 17.19 -1.12 -1.68
N LEU A 14 16.35 -2.00 -2.22
CA LEU A 14 15.42 -2.82 -1.45
C LEU A 14 16.16 -3.82 -0.54
N ASN A 15 17.09 -4.61 -1.08
CA ASN A 15 17.78 -5.62 -0.28
C ASN A 15 18.59 -5.02 0.88
N ASN A 16 19.27 -3.90 0.65
CA ASN A 16 20.05 -3.21 1.66
C ASN A 16 19.13 -2.54 2.70
N ALA A 17 18.03 -1.91 2.26
CA ALA A 17 17.06 -1.32 3.18
C ALA A 17 16.40 -2.38 4.07
N LEU A 18 15.97 -3.51 3.49
CA LEU A 18 15.40 -4.62 4.24
C LEU A 18 16.38 -5.21 5.24
N GLU A 19 17.65 -5.38 4.85
CA GLU A 19 18.69 -5.85 5.78
C GLU A 19 18.89 -4.88 6.95
N PHE A 20 18.96 -3.59 6.66
CA PHE A 20 19.17 -2.55 7.66
C PHE A 20 17.96 -2.38 8.61
N VAL A 21 16.74 -2.39 8.07
CA VAL A 21 15.51 -2.13 8.83
C VAL A 21 15.03 -3.38 9.56
N MET A 22 15.04 -4.54 8.90
CA MET A 22 14.44 -5.76 9.45
C MET A 22 15.45 -6.71 10.10
N GLY A 23 16.75 -6.58 9.77
CA GLY A 23 17.80 -7.46 10.29
C GLY A 23 17.43 -8.94 10.19
N SER A 24 17.51 -9.66 11.31
CA SER A 24 17.16 -11.08 11.39
C SER A 24 15.69 -11.39 11.05
N SER A 25 14.78 -10.43 11.23
CA SER A 25 13.36 -10.60 10.92
C SER A 25 13.06 -10.58 9.42
N LYS A 26 14.02 -10.19 8.57
CA LYS A 26 13.90 -10.27 7.11
C LYS A 26 13.54 -11.69 6.63
N SER A 27 14.01 -12.71 7.33
CA SER A 27 13.70 -14.12 7.06
C SER A 27 12.21 -14.47 7.16
N LYS A 28 11.40 -13.63 7.82
CA LYS A 28 9.95 -13.79 7.93
C LYS A 28 9.18 -13.28 6.70
N LEU A 29 9.84 -12.53 5.81
CA LEU A 29 9.23 -12.07 4.57
C LEU A 29 9.01 -13.24 3.61
N LEU A 30 7.76 -13.41 3.15
CA LEU A 30 7.45 -14.42 2.14
C LEU A 30 8.04 -14.09 0.76
N PHE A 31 8.07 -12.81 0.41
CA PHE A 31 8.66 -12.30 -0.82
C PHE A 31 8.92 -10.80 -0.71
N ALA A 32 9.79 -10.28 -1.58
CA ALA A 32 10.06 -8.86 -1.73
C ALA A 32 9.89 -8.48 -3.20
N TRP A 33 9.03 -7.49 -3.46
CA TRP A 33 8.78 -6.99 -4.81
C TRP A 33 9.49 -5.66 -4.98
N ASP A 34 10.28 -5.53 -6.04
CA ASP A 34 10.85 -4.25 -6.44
C ASP A 34 9.94 -3.55 -7.46
N GLN A 35 10.32 -2.34 -7.86
CA GLN A 35 9.57 -1.50 -8.81
C GLN A 35 9.18 -2.21 -10.12
N LYS A 36 9.89 -3.27 -10.55
CA LYS A 36 9.55 -4.00 -11.80
C LYS A 36 8.21 -4.74 -11.73
N TYR A 37 7.68 -4.94 -10.53
CA TYR A 37 6.36 -5.55 -10.33
C TYR A 37 5.25 -4.50 -10.22
N CYS A 38 5.59 -3.21 -10.24
CA CYS A 38 4.62 -2.15 -10.39
C CYS A 38 4.32 -1.88 -11.86
N THR A 39 3.13 -1.37 -12.13
CA THR A 39 2.76 -0.87 -13.46
C THR A 39 3.19 0.58 -13.59
N ASP A 40 4.05 0.86 -14.56
CA ASP A 40 4.38 2.22 -14.95
C ASP A 40 3.14 2.87 -15.56
N SER A 41 2.64 3.93 -14.91
CA SER A 41 1.48 4.65 -15.43
C SER A 41 1.79 5.45 -16.70
N GLY A 42 3.06 5.79 -16.92
CA GLY A 42 3.51 6.81 -17.88
C GLY A 42 3.21 8.26 -17.44
N PHE A 43 2.60 8.45 -16.27
CA PHE A 43 2.30 9.75 -15.66
C PHE A 43 3.27 10.06 -14.53
N LYS A 44 3.30 11.33 -14.14
CA LYS A 44 4.04 11.85 -12.99
C LYS A 44 3.07 12.33 -11.92
N THR A 45 3.52 12.60 -10.70
CA THR A 45 2.62 13.22 -9.72
C THR A 45 2.27 14.65 -10.16
N SER A 46 1.09 15.12 -9.77
CA SER A 46 0.64 16.49 -10.06
C SER A 46 1.58 17.54 -9.48
N ASN A 47 2.08 17.28 -8.27
CA ASN A 47 2.93 18.19 -7.51
C ASN A 47 4.43 18.08 -7.82
N ASP A 48 4.88 16.99 -8.45
CA ASP A 48 6.29 16.81 -8.83
C ASP A 48 6.43 16.17 -10.21
N ARG A 49 6.87 16.98 -11.17
CA ARG A 49 7.11 16.57 -12.57
C ARG A 49 8.29 15.61 -12.74
N HIS A 50 9.04 15.30 -11.70
CA HIS A 50 10.13 14.33 -11.73
C HIS A 50 9.75 13.02 -11.03
N LYS A 51 8.63 12.99 -10.30
CA LYS A 51 8.17 11.80 -9.58
C LYS A 51 7.18 10.98 -10.44
N PRO A 52 7.60 9.83 -11.01
CA PRO A 52 6.70 8.96 -11.77
C PRO A 52 5.66 8.29 -10.87
N ILE A 53 4.48 8.01 -11.42
CA ILE A 53 3.45 7.21 -10.76
C ILE A 53 3.61 5.75 -11.19
N PHE A 54 3.85 4.88 -10.20
CA PHE A 54 3.87 3.43 -10.34
C PHE A 54 2.71 2.84 -9.55
N PHE A 55 1.82 2.11 -10.22
CA PHE A 55 0.72 1.43 -9.55
C PHE A 55 1.17 0.12 -8.91
N LYS A 56 0.66 -0.11 -7.70
CA LYS A 56 0.80 -1.35 -6.94
C LYS A 56 -0.47 -2.17 -7.11
N GLU A 57 -0.69 -2.69 -8.32
CA GLU A 57 -1.84 -3.52 -8.65
C GLU A 57 -1.75 -4.87 -7.90
N MET A 58 -2.66 -5.09 -6.95
CA MET A 58 -2.66 -6.34 -6.16
C MET A 58 -3.17 -7.53 -6.97
N GLU A 59 -3.89 -7.30 -8.06
CA GLU A 59 -4.27 -8.37 -9.00
C GLU A 59 -3.05 -9.14 -9.51
N ASN A 60 -1.94 -8.44 -9.79
CA ASN A 60 -0.68 -9.09 -10.16
C ASN A 60 -0.17 -10.06 -9.08
N LEU A 61 -0.40 -9.75 -7.80
CA LEU A 61 -0.04 -10.60 -6.67
C LEU A 61 -0.97 -11.81 -6.60
N TRP A 62 -2.28 -11.58 -6.72
CA TRP A 62 -3.30 -12.62 -6.66
C TRP A 62 -3.11 -13.63 -7.80
N ASP A 63 -2.81 -13.17 -9.01
CA ASP A 63 -2.54 -14.03 -10.16
C ASP A 63 -1.28 -14.87 -9.96
N LYS A 64 -0.19 -14.24 -9.49
CA LYS A 64 1.09 -14.93 -9.30
C LYS A 64 1.04 -15.99 -8.20
N TYR A 65 0.23 -15.76 -7.17
CA TYR A 65 0.09 -16.65 -6.02
C TYR A 65 -1.38 -17.11 -5.88
N SER A 66 -1.94 -17.55 -7.00
CA SER A 66 -3.35 -17.97 -7.08
C SER A 66 -3.70 -18.98 -5.99
N GLY A 67 -4.85 -18.76 -5.34
CA GLY A 67 -5.34 -19.58 -4.23
C GLY A 67 -4.74 -19.26 -2.86
N LYS A 68 -3.69 -18.42 -2.78
CA LYS A 68 -3.15 -17.94 -1.49
C LYS A 68 -3.62 -16.54 -1.14
N TYR A 69 -3.61 -15.62 -2.11
CA TYR A 69 -4.02 -14.23 -1.93
C TYR A 69 -5.19 -13.88 -2.85
N SER A 70 -6.08 -13.02 -2.36
CA SER A 70 -7.27 -12.51 -3.03
C SER A 70 -7.62 -11.12 -2.49
N SER A 71 -8.65 -10.51 -3.08
CA SER A 71 -9.18 -9.24 -2.57
C SER A 71 -9.67 -9.31 -1.12
N SER A 72 -10.21 -10.46 -0.69
CA SER A 72 -10.79 -10.62 0.64
C SER A 72 -9.75 -10.82 1.75
N ASN A 73 -8.50 -11.14 1.42
CA ASN A 73 -7.46 -11.46 2.41
C ASN A 73 -6.15 -10.69 2.23
N THR A 74 -6.12 -9.69 1.35
CA THR A 74 -4.92 -8.88 1.07
C THR A 74 -5.19 -7.41 1.37
N LEU A 75 -4.30 -6.80 2.15
CA LEU A 75 -4.31 -5.36 2.44
C LEU A 75 -3.05 -4.70 1.91
N LEU A 76 -3.20 -3.60 1.16
CA LEU A 76 -2.08 -2.71 0.84
C LEU A 76 -1.96 -1.60 1.89
N ILE A 77 -0.74 -1.36 2.36
CA ILE A 77 -0.40 -0.22 3.23
C ILE A 77 0.60 0.64 2.48
N ASP A 78 0.29 1.92 2.28
CA ASP A 78 1.16 2.88 1.59
C ASP A 78 1.00 4.28 2.19
N ASP A 79 1.93 5.19 1.91
CA ASP A 79 1.82 6.60 2.25
C ASP A 79 1.30 7.45 1.09
N GLU A 80 1.15 6.86 -0.09
CA GLU A 80 0.77 7.57 -1.31
C GLU A 80 -0.48 6.95 -1.96
N PRO A 81 -1.68 7.50 -1.68
CA PRO A 81 -2.95 6.94 -2.13
C PRO A 81 -3.02 6.62 -3.63
N TYR A 82 -2.37 7.45 -4.46
CA TYR A 82 -2.38 7.30 -5.91
C TYR A 82 -1.77 6.00 -6.42
N LYS A 83 -0.90 5.33 -5.64
CA LYS A 83 -0.30 4.06 -6.05
C LYS A 83 -1.32 2.92 -6.09
N SER A 84 -2.45 3.08 -5.42
CA SER A 84 -3.52 2.09 -5.34
C SER A 84 -4.71 2.37 -6.27
N LEU A 85 -4.63 3.38 -7.16
CA LEU A 85 -5.77 3.87 -7.96
C LEU A 85 -6.51 2.81 -8.79
N LEU A 86 -5.84 1.72 -9.13
CA LEU A 86 -6.41 0.62 -9.92
C LEU A 86 -6.88 -0.56 -9.07
N ASN A 87 -6.65 -0.53 -7.76
CA ASN A 87 -7.11 -1.57 -6.86
C ASN A 87 -8.59 -1.36 -6.50
N PRO A 88 -9.31 -2.44 -6.11
CA PRO A 88 -10.67 -2.32 -5.61
C PRO A 88 -10.81 -1.35 -4.42
N PRO A 89 -11.98 -0.70 -4.23
CA PRO A 89 -12.22 0.14 -3.07
C PRO A 89 -11.97 -0.60 -1.75
N ASN A 90 -11.46 0.13 -0.74
CA ASN A 90 -11.18 -0.38 0.60
C ASN A 90 -10.14 -1.52 0.67
N SER A 91 -9.41 -1.80 -0.40
CA SER A 91 -8.35 -2.82 -0.38
C SER A 91 -7.00 -2.28 0.11
N ALA A 92 -6.94 -1.01 0.49
CA ALA A 92 -5.73 -0.32 0.92
C ALA A 92 -6.04 0.68 2.04
N ILE A 93 -5.07 0.85 2.92
CA ILE A 93 -5.04 1.93 3.91
C ILE A 93 -3.84 2.82 3.65
N PHE A 94 -3.97 4.10 3.97
CA PHE A 94 -2.90 5.07 3.77
C PHE A 94 -2.49 5.68 5.08
N ILE A 95 -1.19 5.62 5.40
CA ILE A 95 -0.63 6.16 6.64
C ILE A 95 0.28 7.35 6.34
N PRO A 96 0.42 8.33 7.24
CA PRO A 96 1.36 9.44 7.05
C PRO A 96 2.80 8.95 6.84
N GLU A 97 3.57 9.70 6.04
CA GLU A 97 4.99 9.44 5.86
C GLU A 97 5.72 9.53 7.21
N TYR A 98 6.63 8.58 7.46
CA TYR A 98 7.43 8.57 8.68
C TYR A 98 8.35 9.80 8.75
N ASN A 99 8.33 10.50 9.88
CA ASN A 99 9.18 11.66 10.13
C ASN A 99 10.11 11.39 11.33
N SER A 100 11.40 11.24 11.07
CA SER A 100 12.40 10.97 12.12
C SER A 100 12.54 12.08 13.16
N LYS A 101 12.03 13.29 12.89
CA LYS A 101 12.00 14.39 13.86
C LYS A 101 10.82 14.29 14.84
N GLN A 102 9.85 13.44 14.56
CA GLN A 102 8.69 13.20 15.43
C GLN A 102 9.02 12.13 16.46
N ALA A 103 9.65 12.54 17.56
CA ALA A 103 10.13 11.62 18.60
C ALA A 103 9.02 10.81 19.29
N ASN A 104 7.77 11.27 19.21
CA ASN A 104 6.60 10.62 19.83
C ASN A 104 5.79 9.79 18.82
N ASP A 105 6.34 9.46 17.65
CA ASP A 105 5.68 8.53 16.72
C ASP A 105 5.60 7.13 17.35
N ASN A 106 4.37 6.67 17.57
CA ASN A 106 4.06 5.37 18.14
C ASN A 106 3.10 4.56 17.25
N VAL A 107 2.92 4.94 15.98
CA VAL A 107 1.93 4.31 15.08
C VAL A 107 2.19 2.81 14.93
N LEU A 108 3.47 2.42 14.83
CA LEU A 108 3.94 1.03 14.74
C LEU A 108 4.28 0.40 16.11
N GLY A 109 4.17 1.16 17.20
CA GLY A 109 4.58 0.73 18.53
C GLY A 109 3.65 -0.33 19.15
N PRO A 110 4.02 -0.89 20.31
CA PRO A 110 3.09 -1.66 21.14
C PRO A 110 1.84 -0.83 21.44
N ASN A 111 0.65 -1.38 21.19
CA ASN A 111 -0.64 -0.67 21.25
C ASN A 111 -0.76 0.54 20.30
N GLY A 112 0.14 0.67 19.32
CA GLY A 112 0.07 1.66 18.27
C GLY A 112 -1.18 1.46 17.42
N LYS A 113 -1.77 2.56 16.95
CA LYS A 113 -3.06 2.51 16.25
C LYS A 113 -3.02 1.62 15.00
N LEU A 114 -1.91 1.58 14.25
CA LEU A 114 -1.81 0.68 13.09
C LEU A 114 -1.75 -0.78 13.53
N ARG A 115 -1.01 -1.10 14.59
CA ARG A 115 -0.94 -2.46 15.11
C ARG A 115 -2.30 -2.99 15.55
N LEU A 116 -3.04 -2.19 16.32
CA LEU A 116 -4.40 -2.55 16.75
C LEU A 116 -5.35 -2.74 15.55
N PHE A 117 -5.22 -1.92 14.51
CA PHE A 117 -5.99 -2.10 13.28
C PHE A 117 -5.66 -3.43 12.59
N LEU A 118 -4.37 -3.77 12.49
CA LEU A 118 -3.92 -5.02 11.87
C LEU A 118 -4.31 -6.25 12.68
N ASP A 119 -4.33 -6.17 14.02
CA ASP A 119 -4.84 -7.24 14.89
C ASP A 119 -6.33 -7.52 14.65
N GLY A 120 -7.12 -6.55 14.16
CA GLY A 120 -8.49 -6.81 13.74
C GLY A 120 -8.60 -7.35 12.30
N ILE A 121 -7.71 -6.93 11.40
CA ILE A 121 -7.58 -7.52 10.05
C ILE A 121 -7.31 -9.02 10.14
N THR A 122 -6.50 -9.45 11.10
CA THR A 122 -6.15 -10.86 11.28
C THR A 122 -7.34 -11.76 11.65
N GLU A 123 -8.41 -11.18 12.18
CA GLU A 123 -9.64 -11.88 12.56
C GLU A 123 -10.79 -11.64 11.56
N ALA A 124 -10.57 -10.82 10.52
CA ALA A 124 -11.59 -10.45 9.56
C ALA A 124 -11.75 -11.51 8.45
N ASP A 125 -12.99 -11.86 8.12
CA ASP A 125 -13.31 -12.74 6.98
C ASP A 125 -13.13 -12.05 5.63
N ASP A 126 -13.33 -10.73 5.58
CA ASP A 126 -13.20 -9.90 4.38
C ASP A 126 -12.51 -8.57 4.70
N VAL A 127 -11.30 -8.41 4.18
CA VAL A 127 -10.46 -7.22 4.38
C VAL A 127 -11.14 -5.93 3.89
N PRO A 128 -11.68 -5.84 2.66
CA PRO A 128 -12.34 -4.62 2.20
C PRO A 128 -13.52 -4.19 3.06
N TYR A 129 -14.35 -5.14 3.52
CA TYR A 129 -15.42 -4.87 4.47
C TYR A 129 -14.88 -4.32 5.79
N TYR A 130 -13.87 -4.96 6.37
CA TYR A 130 -13.27 -4.51 7.63
C TYR A 130 -12.69 -3.09 7.51
N VAL A 131 -11.95 -2.80 6.43
CA VAL A 131 -11.36 -1.47 6.18
C VAL A 131 -12.44 -0.39 6.06
N LYS A 132 -13.55 -0.71 5.40
CA LYS A 132 -14.69 0.21 5.26
C LYS A 132 -15.34 0.53 6.61
N GLU A 133 -15.55 -0.49 7.45
CA GLU A 133 -16.24 -0.34 8.74
C GLU A 133 -15.32 0.23 9.84
N ASN A 134 -14.00 0.23 9.64
CA ASN A 134 -13.01 0.69 10.61
C ASN A 134 -12.07 1.77 10.00
N PRO A 135 -12.58 2.94 9.60
CA PRO A 135 -11.74 3.98 9.01
C PRO A 135 -10.65 4.46 9.99
N LEU A 136 -9.43 4.67 9.48
CA LEU A 136 -8.31 5.18 10.27
C LEU A 136 -8.45 6.69 10.48
N ASP A 137 -8.62 7.13 11.73
CA ASP A 137 -8.67 8.55 12.12
C ASP A 137 -7.33 9.29 11.96
N PHE A 138 -6.24 8.54 11.80
CA PHE A 138 -4.88 9.05 11.61
C PHE A 138 -4.34 8.83 10.18
N GLY A 139 -5.13 8.21 9.31
CA GLY A 139 -4.72 7.88 7.96
C GLY A 139 -4.91 9.02 6.95
N LEU A 140 -4.43 8.79 5.73
CA LEU A 140 -4.76 9.62 4.57
C LEU A 140 -5.99 9.05 3.86
N SER A 141 -6.78 9.91 3.24
CA SER A 141 -7.94 9.47 2.47
C SER A 141 -7.52 8.82 1.15
N ALA A 142 -8.25 7.79 0.75
CA ALA A 142 -8.18 7.28 -0.62
C ALA A 142 -8.54 8.39 -1.62
N ILE A 143 -7.99 8.32 -2.83
CA ILE A 143 -8.42 9.23 -3.90
C ILE A 143 -9.82 8.81 -4.35
N SER A 144 -10.80 9.68 -4.04
CA SER A 144 -12.18 9.57 -4.48
C SER A 144 -12.54 10.71 -5.43
N THR A 145 -13.79 10.72 -5.90
CA THR A 145 -14.36 11.81 -6.69
C THR A 145 -14.31 13.17 -6.00
N ASP A 146 -14.20 13.19 -4.67
CA ASP A 146 -14.14 14.41 -3.87
C ASP A 146 -12.72 14.96 -3.75
N HIS A 147 -11.72 14.24 -4.28
CA HIS A 147 -10.34 14.70 -4.25
C HIS A 147 -10.18 15.99 -5.09
N PRO A 148 -9.49 17.04 -4.59
CA PRO A 148 -9.34 18.30 -5.33
C PRO A 148 -8.75 18.14 -6.74
N GLU A 149 -7.86 17.17 -6.89
CA GLU A 149 -7.23 16.82 -8.17
C GLU A 149 -7.92 15.64 -8.90
N TRP A 150 -9.19 15.36 -8.61
CA TRP A 150 -9.90 14.21 -9.19
C TRP A 150 -9.86 14.20 -10.72
N ASN A 151 -9.96 15.36 -11.38
CA ASN A 151 -9.85 15.42 -12.84
C ASN A 151 -8.52 14.87 -13.38
N TYR A 152 -7.42 15.07 -12.64
CA TYR A 152 -6.11 14.52 -12.98
C TYR A 152 -6.11 12.99 -12.86
N TYR A 153 -6.53 12.47 -11.70
CA TYR A 153 -6.56 11.04 -11.45
C TYR A 153 -7.60 10.30 -12.30
N CYS A 154 -8.75 10.90 -12.57
CA CYS A 154 -9.77 10.35 -13.46
C CYS A 154 -9.25 10.17 -14.88
N LYS A 155 -8.45 11.12 -15.40
CA LYS A 155 -7.78 10.97 -16.71
C LYS A 155 -6.85 9.75 -16.72
N ILE A 156 -6.10 9.55 -15.63
CA ILE A 156 -5.21 8.41 -15.46
C ILE A 156 -6.02 7.11 -15.42
N ILE A 157 -7.04 7.01 -14.56
CA ILE A 157 -7.90 5.82 -14.46
C ILE A 157 -8.50 5.45 -15.82
N ARG A 158 -9.04 6.42 -16.57
CA ARG A 158 -9.61 6.21 -17.92
C ARG A 158 -8.62 5.65 -18.93
N ARG A 159 -7.31 5.89 -18.75
CA ARG A 159 -6.26 5.33 -19.61
C ARG A 159 -6.05 3.82 -19.39
N PHE A 160 -6.37 3.34 -18.18
CA PHE A 160 -6.19 1.95 -17.75
C PHE A 160 -7.50 1.15 -17.77
N GLY A 161 -8.67 1.79 -17.59
CA GLY A 161 -10.00 1.16 -17.67
C GLY A 161 -10.49 0.83 -19.09
N LYS A 162 -9.58 0.76 -20.08
CA LYS A 162 -9.86 0.28 -21.45
C LYS A 162 -9.29 -1.12 -21.71
N LYS A 163 -9.02 -1.91 -20.67
CA LYS A 163 -8.70 -3.32 -20.81
C LYS A 163 -9.97 -4.14 -20.98
#